data_AF-A0A2T8KPM3-F1
#
_entry.id   AF-A0A2T8KPM3-F1
#
_cell.length_a   1.000
_cell.length_b   1.000
_cell.length_c   1.000
_cell.angle_alpha   90.00
_cell.angle_beta   90.00
_cell.angle_gamma   90.00
#
_symmetry.space_group_name_H-M   'P 1'
#
loop_
_entity.id
_entity.type
_entity.pdbx_description
1 polymer ?
#
loop_
_entity_poly.entity_id
_entity_poly.type
_entity_poly.pdbx_seq_one_letter_code
_entity_poly.pdbx_strand_id
1 'polypeptide(L)'
;MVNTRSTGSGSDQQEQNNQGTGQPLPMPPPLTPEQFFQLHMQMMATLNNTVQALQHIHAQPPPPPPPQPRDRRADFLRGHPPTFSYATDPLQVDDWLRSVERQLVVAQRDNHERVLYTAG
;
A
#
# COMPACT_ATOMS: atom_id res chain seq x y z
N MET A 1 -5.72 69.31 -4.93
CA MET A 1 -5.52 70.73 -5.30
C MET A 1 -5.27 70.78 -6.80
N VAL A 2 -6.12 71.57 -7.49
CA VAL A 2 -5.99 72.24 -8.81
C VAL A 2 -4.88 71.78 -9.79
N ASN A 3 -5.10 71.64 -11.10
CA ASN A 3 -5.64 72.68 -11.99
C ASN A 3 -5.97 72.14 -13.40
N THR A 4 -7.08 72.64 -13.99
CA THR A 4 -7.30 73.16 -15.39
C THR A 4 -6.85 72.38 -16.63
N ARG A 5 -7.46 72.48 -17.82
CA ARG A 5 -8.73 72.98 -18.38
C ARG A 5 -8.59 72.67 -19.89
N SER A 6 -9.62 72.05 -20.45
CA SER A 6 -10.15 72.18 -21.81
C SER A 6 -9.30 72.83 -22.91
N THR A 7 -9.04 72.10 -23.99
CA THR A 7 -9.20 72.52 -25.41
C THR A 7 -9.22 71.24 -26.27
N GLY A 8 -10.35 70.89 -26.87
CA GLY A 8 -10.60 71.09 -28.30
C GLY A 8 -10.56 69.73 -29.02
N SER A 9 -11.71 69.09 -29.27
CA SER A 9 -12.30 68.95 -30.61
C SER A 9 -11.31 68.59 -31.72
N GLY A 10 -11.40 67.36 -32.21
CA GLY A 10 -10.63 66.91 -33.37
C GLY A 10 -10.75 65.41 -33.59
N SER A 11 -11.95 64.99 -33.98
CA SER A 11 -12.26 63.94 -34.95
C SER A 11 -11.29 62.76 -35.10
N ASP A 12 -11.80 61.61 -34.72
CA ASP A 12 -11.47 60.24 -35.09
C ASP A 12 -10.73 60.07 -36.43
N GLN A 13 -9.46 59.65 -36.36
CA GLN A 13 -8.85 58.63 -37.24
C GLN A 13 -7.36 58.49 -36.92
N GLN A 14 -7.02 57.58 -36.01
CA GLN A 14 -5.78 56.80 -36.04
C GLN A 14 -5.78 55.81 -34.86
N GLU A 15 -6.35 54.62 -35.08
CA GLU A 15 -6.03 53.46 -34.25
C GLU A 15 -5.40 52.40 -35.16
N GLN A 16 -4.08 52.51 -35.30
CA GLN A 16 -3.25 51.37 -35.68
C GLN A 16 -2.59 50.80 -34.42
N ASN A 17 -3.00 49.57 -34.13
CA ASN A 17 -2.17 48.48 -33.65
C ASN A 17 -1.89 48.42 -32.13
N ASN A 18 -2.74 47.68 -31.42
CA ASN A 18 -2.20 46.60 -30.60
C ASN A 18 -3.20 45.45 -30.45
N GLN A 19 -2.71 44.26 -30.81
CA GLN A 19 -3.43 43.01 -30.90
C GLN A 19 -3.91 42.54 -29.51
N GLY A 20 -5.22 42.41 -29.36
CA GLY A 20 -5.88 41.75 -28.25
C GLY A 20 -7.07 40.96 -28.78
N THR A 21 -6.85 40.09 -29.77
CA THR A 21 -7.88 39.18 -30.25
C THR A 21 -8.31 38.29 -29.09
N GLY A 22 -9.52 38.50 -28.57
CA GLY A 22 -10.21 37.56 -27.72
C GLY A 22 -10.35 36.25 -28.48
N GLN A 23 -9.42 35.32 -28.27
CA GLN A 23 -9.58 33.97 -28.77
C GLN A 23 -10.55 33.26 -27.81
N PRO A 24 -11.71 32.78 -28.28
CA PRO A 24 -12.47 31.83 -27.50
C PRO A 24 -11.58 30.61 -27.29
N LEU A 25 -11.42 30.18 -26.04
CA LEU A 25 -10.76 28.91 -25.72
C LEU A 25 -11.36 27.82 -26.62
N PRO A 26 -10.55 26.99 -27.28
CA PRO A 26 -11.08 25.90 -28.10
C PRO A 26 -11.95 25.01 -27.19
N MET A 27 -13.25 24.93 -27.49
CA MET A 27 -14.14 24.01 -26.79
C MET A 27 -13.59 22.59 -26.94
N PRO A 28 -13.61 21.77 -25.87
CA PRO A 28 -13.22 20.37 -25.98
C PRO A 28 -14.06 19.71 -27.09
N PRO A 29 -13.44 18.92 -27.98
CA PRO A 29 -14.16 18.29 -29.08
C PRO A 29 -15.28 17.38 -28.53
N PRO A 30 -16.47 17.38 -29.14
CA PRO A 30 -17.52 16.43 -28.80
C PRO A 30 -17.01 15.00 -29.04
N LEU A 31 -17.33 14.08 -28.12
CA LEU A 31 -16.99 12.66 -28.25
C LEU A 31 -17.50 12.13 -29.60
N THR A 32 -16.58 11.68 -30.45
CA THR A 32 -16.95 11.15 -31.76
C THR A 32 -17.60 9.76 -31.63
N PRO A 33 -18.44 9.34 -32.59
CA PRO A 33 -19.01 7.99 -32.61
C PRO A 33 -17.96 6.86 -32.52
N GLU A 34 -16.76 7.11 -33.05
CA GLU A 34 -15.62 6.20 -32.92
C GLU A 34 -15.13 6.05 -31.47
N GLN A 35 -15.08 7.15 -30.70
CA GLN A 35 -14.74 7.07 -29.28
C GLN A 35 -15.79 6.30 -28.48
N PHE A 36 -17.08 6.42 -28.86
CA PHE A 36 -18.14 5.62 -28.23
C PHE A 36 -17.95 4.12 -28.46
N PHE A 37 -17.61 3.72 -29.70
CA PHE A 37 -17.31 2.32 -30.02
C PHE A 37 -16.05 1.82 -29.29
N GLN A 38 -15.00 2.64 -29.25
CA GLN A 38 -13.75 2.30 -28.55
C GLN A 38 -13.97 2.15 -27.03
N LEU A 39 -14.77 3.02 -26.43
CA LEU A 39 -15.15 2.95 -25.02
C LEU A 39 -15.96 1.68 -24.73
N HIS A 40 -16.92 1.33 -25.60
CA HIS A 40 -17.68 0.09 -25.47
C HIS A 40 -16.77 -1.14 -25.52
N MET A 41 -15.84 -1.16 -26.48
CA MET A 41 -14.89 -2.25 -26.63
C MET A 41 -13.93 -2.36 -25.44
N GLN A 42 -13.50 -1.22 -24.89
CA GLN A 42 -12.68 -1.18 -23.67
C GLN A 42 -13.44 -1.67 -22.44
N MET A 43 -14.73 -1.37 -22.32
CA MET A 43 -15.55 -1.87 -21.23
C MET A 43 -15.69 -3.40 -21.30
N MET A 44 -15.94 -3.96 -22.49
CA MET A 44 -15.98 -5.41 -22.67
C MET A 44 -14.63 -6.08 -22.40
N ALA A 45 -13.53 -5.48 -22.85
CA ALA A 45 -12.18 -6.00 -22.59
C ALA A 45 -11.87 -6.01 -21.09
N THR A 46 -12.25 -4.95 -20.38
CA THR A 46 -12.11 -4.84 -18.92
C THR A 46 -12.94 -5.90 -18.20
N LEU A 47 -14.19 -6.11 -18.61
CA LEU A 47 -15.05 -7.16 -18.03
C LEU A 47 -14.46 -8.55 -18.26
N ASN A 48 -13.97 -8.84 -19.46
CA ASN A 48 -13.36 -10.14 -19.79
C ASN A 48 -12.09 -10.38 -18.96
N ASN A 49 -11.23 -9.36 -18.82
CA ASN A 49 -10.04 -9.44 -17.97
C ASN A 49 -10.39 -9.69 -16.50
N THR A 50 -11.41 -9.00 -15.98
CA THR A 50 -11.87 -9.15 -14.59
C THR A 50 -12.44 -10.55 -14.32
N VAL A 51 -13.25 -11.08 -15.24
CA VAL A 51 -13.80 -12.43 -15.12
C VAL A 51 -12.70 -13.49 -15.19
N GLN A 52 -11.71 -13.34 -16.08
CA GLN A 52 -10.56 -14.23 -16.11
C GLN A 52 -9.73 -14.18 -14.83
N ALA A 53 -9.49 -12.98 -14.28
CA ALA A 53 -8.77 -12.84 -13.02
C ALA A 53 -9.50 -13.52 -11.86
N LEU A 54 -10.83 -13.38 -11.79
CA LEU A 54 -11.65 -14.06 -10.77
C LEU A 54 -11.65 -15.59 -10.97
N GLN A 55 -11.76 -16.09 -12.20
CA GLN A 55 -11.66 -17.52 -12.48
C GLN A 55 -10.29 -18.09 -12.06
N HIS A 56 -9.22 -17.32 -12.26
CA HIS A 56 -7.87 -17.71 -11.86
C HIS A 56 -7.70 -17.77 -10.33
N ILE A 57 -8.36 -16.87 -9.59
CA ILE A 57 -8.36 -16.89 -8.12
C ILE A 57 -9.18 -18.09 -7.58
N HIS A 58 -10.26 -18.50 -8.23
CA HIS A 58 -11.07 -19.65 -7.80
C HIS A 58 -10.47 -21.01 -8.21
N ALA A 59 -9.65 -21.06 -9.26
CA ALA A 59 -8.97 -22.28 -9.70
C ALA A 59 -7.71 -22.58 -8.88
N GLN A 60 -7.14 -21.59 -8.19
CA GLN A 60 -5.98 -21.76 -7.32
C GLN A 60 -6.47 -22.05 -5.88
N PRO A 61 -5.90 -23.04 -5.19
CA PRO A 61 -6.15 -23.18 -3.75
C PRO A 61 -5.75 -21.87 -3.05
N PRO A 62 -6.50 -21.43 -2.02
CA PRO A 62 -6.16 -20.21 -1.30
C PRO A 62 -4.71 -20.28 -0.80
N PRO A 63 -3.94 -19.19 -0.89
CA PRO A 63 -2.58 -19.18 -0.38
C PRO A 63 -2.60 -19.56 1.11
N PRO A 64 -1.60 -20.33 1.58
CA PRO A 64 -1.53 -20.71 2.98
C PRO A 64 -1.51 -19.44 3.84
N PRO A 65 -2.17 -19.46 5.03
CA PRO A 65 -2.17 -18.32 5.92
C PRO A 65 -0.73 -17.93 6.27
N PRO A 66 -0.43 -16.62 6.39
CA PRO A 66 0.90 -16.17 6.76
C PRO A 66 1.31 -16.79 8.10
N PRO A 67 2.58 -17.18 8.26
CA PRO A 67 3.07 -17.79 9.49
C PRO A 67 2.91 -16.79 10.65
N GLN A 68 2.03 -17.14 11.58
CA GLN A 68 1.65 -16.27 12.69
C GLN A 68 2.89 -15.96 13.54
N PRO A 69 3.03 -14.74 14.07
CA PRO A 69 4.09 -14.43 15.02
C PRO A 69 3.93 -15.34 16.24
N ARG A 70 4.79 -16.33 16.39
CA ARG A 70 4.78 -17.21 17.56
C ARG A 70 5.33 -16.42 18.74
N ASP A 71 4.52 -16.31 19.79
CA ASP A 71 4.91 -15.66 21.03
C ASP A 71 5.81 -16.62 21.84
N ARG A 72 7.12 -16.33 21.86
CA ARG A 72 8.13 -17.18 22.52
C ARG A 72 7.84 -17.39 24.01
N ARG A 73 7.27 -16.37 24.66
CA ARG A 73 6.92 -16.45 26.08
C ARG A 73 5.73 -17.38 26.29
N ALA A 74 4.70 -17.30 25.44
CA ALA A 74 3.56 -18.19 25.47
C ALA A 74 3.96 -19.64 25.20
N ASP A 75 4.89 -19.88 24.28
CA ASP A 75 5.39 -21.23 24.00
C ASP A 75 6.18 -21.81 25.19
N PHE A 76 7.05 -21.00 25.80
CA PHE A 76 7.75 -21.36 27.04
C PHE A 76 6.77 -21.67 28.18
N LEU A 77 5.76 -20.81 28.41
CA LEU A 77 4.75 -21.04 29.45
C LEU A 77 3.87 -22.26 29.17
N ARG A 78 3.60 -22.56 27.90
CA ARG A 78 2.87 -23.76 27.47
C ARG A 78 3.66 -25.04 27.76
N GLY A 79 5.00 -24.96 27.75
CA GLY A 79 5.90 -26.03 28.20
C GLY A 79 5.83 -26.35 29.69
N HIS A 80 5.08 -25.56 30.47
CA HIS A 80 4.96 -25.66 31.92
C HIS A 80 6.34 -25.76 32.60
N PRO A 81 7.11 -24.65 32.61
CA PRO A 81 8.47 -24.66 33.13
C PRO A 81 8.45 -25.01 34.63
N PRO A 82 9.43 -25.80 35.09
CA PRO A 82 9.51 -26.16 36.50
C PRO A 82 9.78 -24.92 37.34
N THR A 83 9.01 -24.74 38.42
CA THR A 83 9.23 -23.67 39.39
C THR A 83 10.35 -24.05 40.34
N PHE A 84 11.37 -23.21 40.47
CA PHE A 84 12.39 -23.38 41.50
C PHE A 84 11.91 -22.75 42.80
N SER A 85 11.98 -23.49 43.90
CA SER A 85 11.58 -22.98 45.23
C SER A 85 12.79 -22.89 46.15
N TYR A 86 13.46 -24.01 46.37
CA TYR A 86 14.70 -24.11 47.14
C TYR A 86 15.23 -25.54 47.03
N ALA A 87 16.55 -25.72 46.92
CA ALA A 87 17.20 -27.03 46.90
C ALA A 87 18.44 -26.98 47.79
N THR A 88 18.52 -27.88 48.78
CA THR A 88 19.69 -28.04 49.65
C THR A 88 20.79 -28.87 48.96
N ASP A 89 20.40 -29.67 47.97
CA ASP A 89 21.27 -30.55 47.21
C ASP A 89 21.68 -29.89 45.88
N PRO A 90 22.99 -29.77 45.59
CA PRO A 90 23.46 -29.12 44.36
C PRO A 90 23.14 -29.91 43.09
N LEU A 91 22.96 -31.23 43.13
CA LEU A 91 22.53 -32.00 41.95
C LEU A 91 21.09 -31.67 41.56
N GLN A 92 20.21 -31.43 42.53
CA GLN A 92 18.83 -31.02 42.27
C GLN A 92 18.77 -29.64 41.58
N VAL A 93 19.70 -28.75 41.89
CA VAL A 93 19.84 -27.46 41.18
C VAL A 93 20.28 -27.68 39.73
N ASP A 94 21.25 -28.58 39.49
CA ASP A 94 21.72 -28.90 38.13
C ASP A 94 20.60 -29.52 37.28
N ASP A 95 19.82 -30.45 37.84
CA ASP A 95 18.70 -31.08 37.13
C ASP A 95 17.59 -30.07 36.78
N TRP A 96 17.30 -29.13 37.68
CA TRP A 96 16.37 -28.04 37.40
C TRP A 96 16.88 -27.14 36.26
N LEU A 97 18.16 -26.75 36.29
CA LEU A 97 18.77 -25.95 35.23
C LEU A 97 18.69 -26.65 33.87
N ARG A 98 19.05 -27.94 33.80
CA ARG A 98 18.93 -28.74 32.56
C ARG A 98 17.49 -28.85 32.07
N SER A 99 16.53 -28.89 32.98
CA SER A 99 15.11 -28.98 32.63
C SER A 99 14.59 -27.66 32.06
N VAL A 100 15.00 -26.52 32.62
CA VAL A 100 14.70 -25.19 32.07
C VAL A 100 15.39 -24.97 30.72
N GLU A 101 16.67 -25.36 30.60
CA GLU A 101 17.42 -25.24 29.35
C GLU A 101 16.78 -26.04 28.21
N ARG A 102 16.34 -27.27 28.48
CA ARG A 102 15.62 -28.09 27.49
C ARG A 102 14.33 -27.41 27.00
N GLN A 103 13.55 -26.80 27.90
CA GLN A 103 12.33 -26.10 27.51
C GLN A 103 12.62 -24.83 26.71
N LEU A 104 13.70 -24.11 27.04
CA LEU A 104 14.15 -22.95 26.26
C LEU A 104 14.61 -23.33 24.86
N VAL A 105 15.33 -24.45 24.71
CA VAL A 105 15.75 -24.95 23.39
C VAL A 105 14.54 -25.28 22.52
N VAL A 106 13.48 -25.87 23.08
CA VAL A 106 12.23 -26.15 22.35
C VAL A 106 11.54 -24.85 21.93
N ALA A 107 11.36 -23.90 22.85
CA ALA A 107 10.76 -22.60 22.57
C ALA A 107 11.59 -21.75 21.58
N GLN A 108 12.90 -21.97 21.51
CA GLN A 108 13.81 -21.25 20.61
C GLN A 108 13.96 -21.92 19.24
N ARG A 109 13.96 -23.27 19.17
CA ARG A 109 14.15 -24.00 17.91
C ARG A 109 13.05 -23.72 16.91
N ASP A 110 11.81 -23.52 17.35
CA ASP A 110 10.71 -23.24 16.43
C ASP A 110 10.88 -21.89 15.68
N ASN A 111 11.78 -21.02 16.14
CA ASN A 111 12.03 -19.70 15.55
C ASN A 111 13.16 -19.69 14.50
N HIS A 112 13.99 -20.73 14.38
CA HIS A 112 15.12 -20.74 13.42
C HIS A 112 14.72 -21.13 11.99
N GLU A 113 13.48 -21.55 11.76
CA GLU A 113 12.98 -21.91 10.42
C GLU A 113 12.54 -20.68 9.58
N ARG A 114 12.85 -19.45 10.02
CA ARG A 114 12.36 -18.20 9.38
C ARG A 114 13.45 -17.26 8.84
N VAL A 115 14.56 -17.78 8.32
CA VAL A 115 15.54 -16.98 7.56
C VAL A 115 15.75 -17.56 6.16
N LEU A 116 14.72 -17.52 5.30
CA LEU A 116 14.90 -17.90 3.88
C LEU A 116 14.29 -16.96 2.83
N TYR A 117 13.68 -15.82 3.19
CA TYR A 117 13.08 -14.93 2.16
C TYR A 117 13.25 -13.43 2.45
N THR A 118 14.44 -13.01 2.88
CA THR A 118 14.85 -11.59 2.83
C THR A 118 16.20 -11.45 2.14
N ALA A 119 16.31 -11.93 0.91
CA ALA A 119 17.42 -11.60 0.01
C ALA A 119 16.95 -11.71 -1.43
N GLY A 120 16.93 -10.57 -2.13
CA GLY A 120 16.89 -10.48 -3.60
C GLY A 120 15.51 -10.27 -4.20
#